data_AF-A0A9X1RFG9-F1
#
_entry.id   AF-A0A9X1RFG9-F1
#
_cell.length_a   1.000
_cell.length_b   1.000
_cell.length_c   1.000
_cell.angle_alpha   90.00
_cell.angle_beta   90.00
_cell.angle_gamma   90.00
#
_symmetry.space_group_name_H-M   'P 1'
#
loop_
_entity.id
_entity.type
_entity.pdbx_description
1 polymer ?
#
loop_
_entity_poly.entity_id
_entity_poly.type
_entity_poly.pdbx_seq_one_letter_code
_entity_poly.pdbx_strand_id
1 'polypeptide(L)' 'MADLETAVESAAIERVMATFVQMKNLRHQYQVQAGKDVAYFSYAQVTGGEVDEKRLVVAGLRRLKDLERTSGLTR' A
#
# COMPACT_ATOMS: atom_id res chain seq x y z
N MET A 1 -1.49 1.09 -23.71
CA MET A 1 -1.63 1.94 -22.51
C MET A 1 -1.95 1.12 -21.28
N ALA A 2 -2.92 0.18 -21.34
CA ALA A 2 -3.24 -0.75 -20.24
C ALA A 2 -2.02 -1.50 -19.65
N ASP A 3 -1.08 -1.98 -20.48
CA ASP A 3 0.07 -2.76 -20.00
C ASP A 3 1.02 -1.98 -19.07
N LEU A 4 1.13 -0.66 -19.28
CA LEU A 4 2.00 0.18 -18.45
C LEU A 4 1.34 0.46 -17.09
N GLU A 5 0.04 0.73 -17.09
CA GLU A 5 -0.74 0.96 -15.87
C GLU A 5 -0.74 -0.29 -14.99
N THR A 6 -1.01 -1.47 -15.57
CA THR A 6 -1.00 -2.75 -14.83
C THR A 6 0.40 -3.10 -14.29
N ALA A 7 1.47 -2.77 -15.03
CA ALA A 7 2.84 -2.98 -14.57
C ALA A 7 3.21 -2.06 -13.39
N VAL A 8 2.82 -0.79 -13.46
CA VAL A 8 3.05 0.19 -12.39
C VAL A 8 2.24 -0.15 -11.13
N GLU A 9 0.98 -0.56 -11.28
CA GLU A 9 0.15 -1.06 -10.18
C GLU A 9 0.85 -2.20 -9.42
N SER A 10 1.26 -3.22 -10.17
CA SER A 10 1.89 -4.42 -9.60
C SER A 10 3.18 -4.09 -8.85
N ALA A 11 4.06 -3.29 -9.46
CA ALA A 11 5.31 -2.88 -8.86
C ALA A 11 5.13 -2.02 -7.60
N ALA A 12 4.20 -1.05 -7.63
CA ALA A 12 3.93 -0.19 -6.48
C ALA A 12 3.32 -0.98 -5.31
N ILE A 13 2.39 -1.90 -5.58
CA ILE A 13 1.76 -2.75 -4.57
C ILE A 13 2.80 -3.66 -3.91
N GLU A 14 3.62 -4.36 -4.69
CA GLU A 14 4.67 -5.24 -4.15
C GLU A 14 5.63 -4.47 -3.24
N ARG A 15 6.01 -3.26 -3.62
CA ARG A 15 6.96 -2.45 -2.86
C ARG A 15 6.39 -1.98 -1.53
N VAL A 16 5.12 -1.54 -1.51
CA VAL A 16 4.45 -1.13 -0.28
C VAL A 16 4.19 -2.34 0.64
N MET A 17 3.80 -3.49 0.08
CA MET A 17 3.63 -4.74 0.82
C MET A 17 4.94 -5.21 1.46
N ALA A 18 6.05 -5.15 0.73
CA ALA A 18 7.36 -5.54 1.24
C ALA A 18 7.79 -4.64 2.42
N THR A 19 7.61 -3.32 2.30
CA THR A 19 7.89 -2.39 3.41
C THR A 19 7.00 -2.65 4.61
N PHE A 20 5.73 -2.95 4.39
CA PHE A 20 4.81 -3.25 5.48
C PHE A 20 5.14 -4.56 6.21
N VAL A 21 5.51 -5.62 5.47
CA VAL A 21 5.97 -6.88 6.06
C VAL A 21 7.23 -6.68 6.92
N GLN A 22 8.05 -5.66 6.64
CA GLN A 22 9.20 -5.31 7.47
C GLN A 22 8.82 -4.60 8.78
N MET A 23 7.60 -4.05 8.94
CA MET A 23 7.09 -3.36 10.15
C MET A 23 6.60 -4.35 11.23
N LYS A 24 7.35 -5.44 11.45
CA LYS A 24 7.03 -6.76 12.06
C LYS A 24 6.46 -6.85 13.50
N ASN A 25 5.88 -5.82 14.10
CA ASN A 25 5.31 -5.94 15.46
C ASN A 25 3.76 -6.02 15.50
N LEU A 26 3.09 -5.99 14.35
CA LEU A 26 1.65 -6.17 14.27
C LEU A 26 1.27 -7.66 14.16
N ARG A 27 0.28 -8.10 14.95
CA ARG A 27 -0.33 -9.43 14.87
C ARG A 27 -0.68 -9.76 13.40
N HIS A 28 -0.29 -10.95 12.92
CA HIS A 28 -0.33 -11.36 11.50
C HIS A 28 -1.66 -11.10 10.76
N GLN A 29 -2.80 -11.19 11.44
CA GLN A 29 -4.12 -10.88 10.85
C GLN A 29 -4.28 -9.39 10.49
N TYR A 30 -3.79 -8.48 11.34
CA TYR A 30 -3.78 -7.05 11.03
C TYR A 30 -2.85 -6.75 9.87
N GLN A 31 -1.80 -7.56 9.70
CA GLN A 31 -0.92 -7.40 8.57
C GLN A 31 -1.60 -7.73 7.24
N VAL A 32 -2.25 -8.89 7.16
CA VAL A 32 -2.97 -9.27 5.94
C VAL A 32 -4.05 -8.25 5.59
N GLN A 33 -4.75 -7.70 6.60
CA GLN A 33 -5.79 -6.71 6.35
C GLN A 33 -5.25 -5.36 5.89
N ALA A 34 -4.22 -4.82 6.57
CA ALA A 34 -3.60 -3.56 6.17
C ALA A 34 -3.00 -3.63 4.76
N GLY A 35 -2.43 -4.78 4.39
CA GLY A 35 -1.95 -5.01 3.03
C GLY A 35 -3.04 -4.95 1.97
N LYS A 36 -4.20 -5.56 2.23
CA LYS A 36 -5.37 -5.47 1.35
C LYS A 36 -5.87 -4.04 1.21
N ASP A 37 -5.96 -3.31 2.32
CA ASP A 37 -6.45 -1.93 2.34
C ASP A 37 -5.53 -1.00 1.54
N VAL A 38 -4.21 -1.22 1.62
CA VAL A 38 -3.24 -0.43 0.86
C VAL A 38 -3.23 -0.82 -0.61
N ALA A 39 -3.35 -2.10 -0.95
CA ALA A 39 -3.48 -2.52 -2.35
C ALA A 39 -4.71 -1.88 -3.00
N TYR A 40 -5.88 -1.94 -2.34
CA TYR A 40 -7.11 -1.33 -2.85
C TYR A 40 -6.97 0.20 -3.01
N PHE A 41 -6.31 0.86 -2.05
CA PHE A 41 -6.02 2.28 -2.15
C PHE A 41 -5.11 2.63 -3.34
N SER A 42 -4.06 1.85 -3.58
CA SER A 42 -3.16 2.04 -4.73
C SER A 42 -3.87 1.80 -6.05
N TYR A 43 -4.71 0.76 -6.15
CA TYR A 43 -5.55 0.54 -7.34
C TYR A 43 -6.43 1.77 -7.62
N ALA A 44 -7.14 2.27 -6.61
CA ALA A 44 -8.00 3.45 -6.79
C ALA A 44 -7.24 4.70 -7.25
N GLN A 45 -5.98 4.88 -6.83
CA GLN A 45 -5.12 5.97 -7.30
C GLN A 45 -4.76 5.79 -8.79
N VAL A 46 -4.38 4.58 -9.19
CA VAL A 46 -4.06 4.30 -10.59
C VAL A 46 -5.28 4.39 -11.50
N THR A 47 -6.43 3.85 -11.08
CA THR A 47 -7.68 4.03 -11.83
C THR A 47 -8.11 5.50 -11.90
N GLY A 48 -7.68 6.31 -10.94
CA GLY A 48 -7.82 7.77 -10.94
C GLY A 48 -6.82 8.54 -11.81
N GLY A 49 -5.89 7.83 -12.48
CA GLY A 49 -4.91 8.39 -13.40
C GLY A 49 -3.54 8.71 -12.80
N GLU A 50 -3.27 8.35 -11.55
CA GLU A 50 -1.93 8.46 -10.97
C GLU A 50 -1.06 7.29 -11.44
N VAL A 51 -0.01 7.58 -12.21
CA VAL A 51 0.88 6.57 -12.83
C VAL A 51 2.34 6.75 -12.42
N ASP A 52 2.65 7.75 -11.58
CA ASP A 52 3.98 7.91 -10.99
C ASP A 52 4.17 6.90 -9.84
N GLU A 53 4.99 5.87 -10.10
CA GLU A 53 5.33 4.83 -9.11
C GLU A 53 5.75 5.42 -7.76
N LYS A 54 6.54 6.50 -7.74
CA LYS A 54 7.03 7.08 -6.47
C LYS A 54 5.89 7.72 -5.69
N ARG A 55 4.96 8.38 -6.38
CA ARG A 55 3.79 8.98 -5.73
C ARG A 55 2.87 7.90 -5.18
N LEU A 56 2.63 6.83 -5.93
CA LEU A 56 1.83 5.68 -5.49
C LEU A 56 2.45 5.02 -4.26
N VAL A 57 3.77 4.80 -4.26
CA VAL A 57 4.49 4.22 -3.12
C VAL A 57 4.39 5.13 -1.89
N VAL A 58 4.64 6.44 -2.02
CA VAL A 58 4.53 7.39 -0.89
C VAL A 58 3.10 7.46 -0.36
N ALA A 59 2.09 7.48 -1.24
CA ALA A 59 0.69 7.51 -0.84
C ALA A 59 0.29 6.20 -0.13
N GLY A 60 0.72 5.04 -0.63
CA GLY A 60 0.50 3.74 0.01
C GLY A 60 1.16 3.65 1.40
N LEU A 61 2.40 4.11 1.55
CA LEU A 61 3.09 4.18 2.84
C LEU A 61 2.40 5.13 3.83
N ARG A 62 1.87 6.25 3.34
CA ARG A 62 1.09 7.18 4.17
C ARG A 62 -0.20 6.52 4.67
N ARG A 63 -0.93 5.86 3.77
CA ARG A 63 -2.15 5.11 4.10
C ARG A 63 -1.87 4.05 5.15
N LEU A 64 -0.76 3.34 4.99
CA LEU A 64 -0.30 2.33 5.94
C LEU A 64 -0.04 2.90 7.33
N LYS A 65 0.68 4.03 7.42
CA LYS A 65 0.92 4.73 8.69
C LYS A 65 -0.37 5.21 9.36
N ASP A 66 -1.35 5.65 8.57
CA ASP A 66 -2.66 6.05 9.10
C ASP A 66 -3.44 4.85 9.65
N LEU A 67 -3.34 3.68 9.00
CA LEU A 67 -3.90 2.42 9.48
C LEU A 67 -3.23 1.96 10.78
N GLU A 68 -1.91 2.05 10.90
CA GLU A 68 -1.18 1.77 12.15
C GLU A 68 -1.64 2.66 13.31
N ARG A 69 -1.91 3.94 13.04
CA ARG A 69 -2.43 4.89 14.04
C ARG A 69 -3.86 4.56 14.46
N THR A 70 -4.74 4.25 13.50
CA THR A 70 -6.17 3.98 13.80
C THR A 70 -6.41 2.61 14.43
N SER A 71 -5.56 1.63 14.14
CA SER A 71 -5.63 0.30 14.74
C SER A 71 -5.03 0.21 16.16
N GLY A 72 -4.49 1.31 16.69
CA GLY A 72 -3.86 1.34 18.03
C GLY A 72 -2.57 0.52 18.11
N LEU A 73 -1.93 0.24 16.97
CA LEU A 73 -0.68 -0.52 16.88
C LEU A 73 0.57 0.33 17.09
N THR A 74 0.38 1.63 17.33
CA THR A 74 1.37 2.49 17.97
C THR A 74 1.34 2.24 19.49
N ARG A 75 2.23 1.38 19.97
CA ARG A 75 2.69 1.39 21.36
C ARG A 75 4.09 2.00 21.41
#